data_AF-A0AAE4QRX4-F1
#
_entry.id   AF-A0AAE4QRX4-F1
#
_cell.length_a   1.000
_cell.length_b   1.000
_cell.length_c   1.000
_cell.angle_alpha   90.00
_cell.angle_beta   90.00
_cell.angle_gamma   90.00
#
_symmetry.space_group_name_H-M   'P 1'
#
loop_
_entity.id
_entity.type
_entity.pdbx_description
1 polymer ?
#
loop_
_entity_poly.entity_id
_entity_poly.type
_entity_poly.pdbx_seq_one_letter_code
_entity_poly.pdbx_strand_id
1 'polypeptide(L)'
;MEEGNLESDPPKKGASEPQRLIEGVKNKDVRAFESFYDLYSPILFSVIYKILMNREEAEEVLQEVFQTVWTKADQYRSDRSSPLTWITAIARNAAIGKLRSSDYKNRSRTGEFRDSFMGSSESAEEGAFSRILDESLRKTVREILSSLSPEIVLLLEEAYWSGLSQNEIAQKHGIPLGTVKSRIRVGLAELRHRLKGWNV
;
A
#
# COMPACT_ATOMS: atom_id res chain seq x y z
N MET A 1 -9.20 -31.94 36.52
CA MET A 1 -9.90 -30.78 35.93
C MET A 1 -9.24 -29.56 36.52
N GLU A 2 -8.22 -29.04 35.86
CA GLU A 2 -7.60 -27.75 36.21
C GLU A 2 -7.96 -26.80 35.06
N GLU A 3 -8.83 -25.85 35.36
CA GLU A 3 -9.17 -24.76 34.44
C GLU A 3 -7.99 -23.80 34.39
N GLY A 4 -7.27 -23.85 33.27
CA GLY A 4 -6.24 -22.87 32.93
C GLY A 4 -6.89 -21.52 32.69
N ASN A 5 -6.82 -20.64 33.67
CA ASN A 5 -7.15 -19.23 33.57
C ASN A 5 -6.20 -18.59 32.54
N LEU A 6 -6.68 -18.43 31.30
CA LEU A 6 -6.05 -17.58 30.28
C LEU A 6 -6.25 -16.13 30.70
N GLU A 7 -5.43 -15.70 31.64
CA GLU A 7 -5.30 -14.31 32.05
C GLU A 7 -4.71 -13.53 30.87
N SER A 8 -5.59 -12.95 30.06
CA SER A 8 -5.22 -12.02 29.00
C SER A 8 -4.51 -10.82 29.62
N ASP A 9 -3.21 -10.73 29.37
CA ASP A 9 -2.34 -9.62 29.77
C ASP A 9 -2.98 -8.28 29.33
N PRO A 10 -3.19 -7.31 30.24
CA PRO A 10 -3.86 -6.06 29.89
C PRO A 10 -3.06 -5.30 28.81
N PRO A 11 -3.72 -4.68 27.82
CA PRO A 11 -3.03 -3.96 26.75
C PRO A 11 -2.19 -2.82 27.33
N LYS A 12 -0.91 -2.77 26.94
CA LYS A 12 0.06 -1.72 27.33
C LYS A 12 -0.58 -0.32 27.16
N LYS A 13 -0.70 0.41 28.27
CA LYS A 13 -1.06 1.84 28.30
C LYS A 13 -0.11 2.61 27.36
N GLY A 14 -0.61 3.06 26.21
CA GLY A 14 0.14 3.87 25.24
C GLY A 14 0.08 3.42 23.77
N ALA A 15 -0.57 2.30 23.44
CA ALA A 15 -0.74 1.88 22.05
C ALA A 15 -1.69 2.83 21.28
N SER A 16 -1.28 3.26 20.08
CA SER A 16 -2.14 4.02 19.17
C SER A 16 -3.40 3.21 18.84
N GLU A 17 -4.50 3.90 18.50
CA GLU A 17 -5.77 3.23 18.15
C GLU A 17 -5.61 2.16 17.06
N PRO A 18 -4.90 2.40 15.94
CA PRO A 18 -4.57 1.35 14.97
C PRO A 18 -3.89 0.11 15.54
N GLN A 19 -2.97 0.32 16.49
CA GLN A 19 -2.22 -0.76 17.11
C GLN A 19 -3.11 -1.59 18.04
N ARG A 20 -4.09 -0.97 18.69
CA ARG A 20 -5.10 -1.70 19.50
C ARG A 20 -6.03 -2.52 18.60
N LEU A 21 -6.47 -1.94 17.49
CA LEU A 21 -7.35 -2.63 16.54
C LEU A 21 -6.70 -3.91 15.99
N ILE A 22 -5.47 -3.82 15.47
CA ILE A 22 -4.78 -5.00 14.93
C ILE A 22 -4.48 -6.07 15.99
N GLU A 23 -4.27 -5.68 17.25
CA GLU A 23 -4.11 -6.63 18.35
C GLU A 23 -5.43 -7.34 18.68
N GLY A 24 -6.56 -6.63 18.61
CA GLY A 24 -7.89 -7.25 18.66
C GLY A 24 -8.12 -8.25 17.52
N VAL A 25 -7.71 -7.90 16.30
CA VAL A 25 -7.80 -8.80 15.13
C VAL A 25 -6.98 -10.08 15.34
N LYS A 26 -5.78 -10.00 15.93
CA LYS A 26 -4.98 -11.20 16.29
C LYS A 26 -5.75 -12.14 17.22
N ASN A 27 -6.47 -11.56 18.17
CA ASN A 27 -7.30 -12.29 19.13
C ASN A 27 -8.68 -12.68 18.58
N LYS A 28 -8.92 -12.52 17.27
CA LYS A 28 -10.18 -12.83 16.58
C LYS A 28 -11.38 -12.05 17.13
N ASP A 29 -11.15 -10.82 17.60
CA ASP A 29 -12.23 -9.90 17.96
C ASP A 29 -12.86 -9.33 16.68
N VAL A 30 -14.14 -9.68 16.46
CA VAL A 30 -14.93 -9.23 15.31
C VAL A 30 -15.11 -7.72 15.30
N ARG A 31 -15.33 -7.08 16.45
CA ARG A 31 -15.54 -5.62 16.52
C ARG A 31 -14.27 -4.85 16.20
N ALA A 32 -13.13 -5.36 16.67
CA ALA A 32 -11.83 -4.82 16.33
C ALA A 32 -11.57 -4.92 14.82
N PHE A 33 -11.97 -6.04 14.20
CA PHE A 33 -11.86 -6.23 12.76
C PHE A 33 -12.78 -5.32 11.95
N GLU A 34 -14.04 -5.13 12.35
CA GLU A 34 -14.96 -4.17 11.73
C GLU A 34 -14.40 -2.74 11.78
N SER A 35 -13.95 -2.30 12.95
CA SER A 35 -13.36 -0.96 13.11
C SER A 35 -12.06 -0.80 12.30
N PHE A 36 -11.26 -1.87 12.20
CA PHE A 36 -10.05 -1.89 11.39
C PHE A 36 -10.38 -1.85 9.88
N TYR A 37 -11.45 -2.53 9.46
CA TYR A 37 -11.98 -2.48 8.10
C TYR A 37 -12.47 -1.07 7.74
N ASP A 38 -13.31 -0.46 8.57
CA ASP A 38 -13.82 0.89 8.34
C ASP A 38 -12.70 1.92 8.24
N LEU A 39 -11.66 1.77 9.06
CA LEU A 39 -10.50 2.65 9.07
C LEU A 39 -9.67 2.55 7.78
N TYR A 40 -9.41 1.34 7.28
CA TYR A 40 -8.43 1.13 6.21
C TYR A 40 -9.02 0.83 4.83
N SER A 41 -10.25 0.33 4.74
CA SER A 41 -10.87 -0.05 3.48
C SER A 41 -10.84 1.06 2.42
N PRO A 42 -11.06 2.36 2.73
CA PRO A 42 -11.08 3.37 1.68
C PRO A 42 -9.70 3.65 1.08
N ILE A 43 -8.65 3.65 1.92
CA ILE A 43 -7.26 3.84 1.46
C ILE A 43 -6.84 2.65 0.61
N LEU A 44 -7.08 1.44 1.09
CA LEU A 44 -6.66 0.23 0.41
C LEU A 44 -7.39 0.07 -0.91
N PHE A 45 -8.68 0.41 -0.94
CA PHE A 45 -9.44 0.45 -2.17
C PHE A 45 -8.81 1.41 -3.19
N SER A 46 -8.46 2.63 -2.78
CA SER A 46 -7.78 3.60 -3.65
C SER A 46 -6.44 3.08 -4.18
N VAL A 47 -5.65 2.42 -3.34
CA VAL A 47 -4.37 1.81 -3.73
C VAL A 47 -4.56 0.69 -4.75
N ILE A 48 -5.52 -0.21 -4.50
CA ILE A 48 -5.82 -1.35 -5.37
C ILE A 48 -6.38 -0.85 -6.71
N TYR A 49 -7.33 0.09 -6.67
CA TYR A 49 -7.97 0.66 -7.85
C TYR A 49 -6.95 1.36 -8.76
N LYS A 50 -5.99 2.11 -8.20
CA LYS A 50 -4.91 2.72 -9.00
C LYS A 50 -4.03 1.71 -9.74
N ILE A 51 -3.98 0.45 -9.29
CA ILE A 51 -3.22 -0.62 -9.95
C ILE A 51 -4.09 -1.34 -10.99
N LEU A 52 -5.34 -1.65 -10.65
CA LEU A 52 -6.22 -2.48 -11.49
C LEU A 52 -7.02 -1.68 -12.51
N MET A 53 -7.31 -0.40 -12.23
CA MET A 53 -8.18 0.47 -13.04
C MET A 53 -9.56 -0.16 -13.34
N ASN A 54 -10.01 -1.08 -12.48
CA ASN A 54 -11.28 -1.78 -12.55
C ASN A 54 -11.90 -1.84 -11.15
N ARG A 55 -13.11 -1.32 -11.00
CA ARG A 55 -13.82 -1.25 -9.72
C ARG A 55 -14.14 -2.63 -9.15
N GLU A 56 -14.74 -3.50 -9.95
CA GLU A 56 -15.19 -4.82 -9.52
C GLU A 56 -14.01 -5.69 -9.07
N GLU A 57 -12.92 -5.70 -9.86
CA GLU A 57 -11.71 -6.41 -9.47
C GLU A 57 -11.06 -5.82 -8.22
N ALA A 58 -11.13 -4.49 -8.03
CA ALA A 58 -10.60 -3.83 -6.84
C ALA A 58 -11.40 -4.18 -5.58
N GLU A 59 -12.73 -4.26 -5.67
CA GLU A 59 -13.60 -4.69 -4.57
C GLU A 59 -13.33 -6.15 -4.19
N GLU A 60 -13.16 -7.04 -5.16
CA GLU A 60 -12.79 -8.45 -4.95
C GLU A 60 -11.44 -8.57 -4.23
N VAL A 61 -10.41 -7.91 -4.74
CA VAL A 61 -9.06 -7.93 -4.13
C VAL A 61 -9.08 -7.31 -2.73
N LEU A 62 -9.87 -6.26 -2.48
CA LEU A 62 -10.02 -5.68 -1.16
C LEU A 62 -10.54 -6.71 -0.14
N GLN A 63 -11.54 -7.52 -0.53
CA GLN A 63 -12.06 -8.58 0.31
C GLN A 63 -11.00 -9.64 0.61
N GLU A 64 -10.24 -10.08 -0.39
CA GLU A 64 -9.11 -11.03 -0.21
C GLU A 64 -8.04 -10.49 0.75
N VAL A 65 -7.75 -9.18 0.70
CA VAL A 65 -6.80 -8.51 1.59
C VAL A 65 -7.29 -8.59 3.03
N PHE A 66 -8.55 -8.26 3.29
CA PHE A 66 -9.11 -8.32 4.64
C PHE A 66 -9.26 -9.76 5.16
N GLN A 67 -9.54 -10.72 4.28
CA GLN A 67 -9.48 -12.14 4.64
C GLN A 67 -8.05 -12.57 5.02
N THR A 68 -7.04 -12.09 4.29
CA THR A 68 -5.62 -12.31 4.60
C THR A 68 -5.26 -11.70 5.95
N VAL A 69 -5.73 -10.49 6.23
CA VAL A 69 -5.51 -9.80 7.51
C VAL A 69 -6.14 -10.59 8.65
N TRP A 70 -7.41 -10.99 8.51
CA TRP A 70 -8.09 -11.80 9.52
C TRP A 70 -7.34 -13.11 9.81
N THR A 71 -6.86 -13.78 8.76
CA THR A 71 -6.20 -15.09 8.90
C THR A 71 -4.74 -15.00 9.37
N LYS A 72 -4.01 -13.94 9.01
CA LYS A 72 -2.56 -13.81 9.23
C LYS A 72 -2.15 -12.62 10.12
N ALA A 73 -3.08 -12.05 10.89
CA ALA A 73 -2.76 -10.95 11.81
C ALA A 73 -1.67 -11.31 12.83
N ASP A 74 -1.53 -12.59 13.19
CA ASP A 74 -0.47 -13.12 14.06
C ASP A 74 0.94 -12.87 13.50
N GLN A 75 1.07 -12.75 12.18
CA GLN A 75 2.35 -12.44 11.51
C GLN A 75 2.72 -10.96 11.59
N TYR A 76 1.79 -10.08 11.97
CA TYR A 76 2.07 -8.66 12.10
C TYR A 76 3.02 -8.37 13.27
N ARG A 77 4.07 -7.62 12.96
CA ARG A 77 5.14 -7.23 13.87
C ARG A 77 5.24 -5.72 13.99
N SER A 78 4.83 -5.17 15.13
CA SER A 78 4.82 -3.72 15.39
C SER A 78 6.21 -3.09 15.47
N ASP A 79 7.27 -3.90 15.67
CA ASP A 79 8.65 -3.45 15.62
C ASP A 79 9.19 -3.28 14.19
N ARG A 80 8.46 -3.77 13.17
CA ARG A 80 8.88 -3.75 11.76
C ARG A 80 8.22 -2.64 10.96
N SER A 81 6.95 -2.36 11.21
CA SER A 81 6.19 -1.32 10.51
C SER A 81 4.91 -0.97 11.25
N SER A 82 4.27 0.16 10.88
CA SER A 82 2.90 0.45 11.31
C SER A 82 1.89 -0.53 10.69
N PRO A 83 0.66 -0.64 11.25
CA PRO A 83 -0.39 -1.48 10.68
C PRO A 83 -0.72 -1.08 9.24
N LEU A 84 -0.79 0.23 8.97
CA LEU A 84 -1.07 0.78 7.64
C LEU A 84 -0.02 0.35 6.61
N THR A 85 1.28 0.46 6.94
CA THR A 85 2.35 0.03 6.04
C THR A 85 2.26 -1.46 5.73
N TRP A 86 2.00 -2.29 6.75
CA TRP A 86 1.88 -3.74 6.59
C TRP A 86 0.72 -4.13 5.66
N ILE A 87 -0.48 -3.61 5.93
CA ILE A 87 -1.66 -3.96 5.12
C ILE A 87 -1.61 -3.36 3.71
N THR A 88 -1.02 -2.17 3.54
CA THR A 88 -0.81 -1.58 2.20
C THR A 88 0.11 -2.45 1.36
N ALA A 89 1.13 -3.08 1.96
CA ALA A 89 1.99 -4.03 1.25
C ALA A 89 1.23 -5.29 0.82
N ILE A 90 0.33 -5.81 1.67
CA ILE A 90 -0.55 -6.94 1.33
C ILE A 90 -1.45 -6.57 0.15
N ALA A 91 -2.15 -5.42 0.23
CA ALA A 91 -3.05 -4.93 -0.79
C ALA A 91 -2.38 -4.75 -2.15
N ARG A 92 -1.21 -4.10 -2.16
CA ARG A 92 -0.43 -3.90 -3.38
C ARG A 92 0.00 -5.23 -3.99
N ASN A 93 0.47 -6.18 -3.18
CA ASN A 93 0.92 -7.47 -3.69
C ASN A 93 -0.24 -8.28 -4.28
N ALA A 94 -1.42 -8.26 -3.64
CA ALA A 94 -2.62 -8.90 -4.15
C ALA A 94 -3.08 -8.27 -5.47
N ALA A 95 -3.12 -6.93 -5.54
CA ALA A 95 -3.48 -6.19 -6.76
C ALA A 95 -2.52 -6.49 -7.93
N ILE A 96 -1.20 -6.48 -7.70
CA ILE A 96 -0.23 -6.83 -8.74
C ILE A 96 -0.36 -8.29 -9.16
N GLY A 97 -0.63 -9.20 -8.21
CA GLY A 97 -0.91 -10.60 -8.51
C GLY A 97 -2.11 -10.75 -9.44
N LYS A 98 -3.22 -10.07 -9.14
CA LYS A 98 -4.44 -10.04 -9.96
C LYS A 98 -4.16 -9.44 -11.33
N LEU A 99 -3.52 -8.27 -11.40
CA LEU A 99 -3.14 -7.61 -12.66
C LEU A 99 -2.33 -8.54 -13.56
N ARG A 100 -1.28 -9.18 -13.03
CA ARG A 100 -0.44 -10.11 -13.79
C ARG A 100 -1.21 -11.36 -14.23
N SER A 101 -2.16 -11.85 -13.45
CA SER A 101 -3.01 -12.98 -13.82
C SER A 101 -4.01 -12.64 -14.93
N SER A 102 -4.50 -11.39 -14.94
CA SER A 102 -5.41 -10.85 -15.95
C SER A 102 -4.67 -10.53 -17.25
N ASP A 103 -3.49 -9.90 -17.16
CA ASP A 103 -2.61 -9.62 -18.30
C ASP A 103 -2.02 -10.88 -18.91
N TYR A 104 -1.76 -11.93 -18.10
CA TYR A 104 -1.38 -13.23 -18.63
C TYR A 104 -2.51 -13.84 -19.48
N LYS A 105 -3.78 -13.54 -19.15
CA LYS A 105 -4.94 -13.87 -20.01
C LYS A 105 -5.08 -12.91 -21.20
N ASN A 106 -4.50 -11.71 -21.15
CA ASN A 106 -4.77 -10.61 -22.07
C ASN A 106 -3.50 -9.95 -22.66
N ARG A 107 -2.55 -10.75 -23.15
CA ARG A 107 -1.21 -10.37 -23.72
C ARG A 107 -1.18 -9.32 -24.87
N SER A 108 -2.19 -8.45 -25.04
CA SER A 108 -2.28 -7.49 -26.15
C SER A 108 -2.53 -6.02 -25.76
N ARG A 109 -2.39 -5.59 -24.51
CA ARG A 109 -2.49 -4.16 -24.18
C ARG A 109 -1.20 -3.56 -23.66
N THR A 110 -0.27 -3.38 -24.61
CA THR A 110 0.81 -2.41 -24.54
C THR A 110 0.26 -1.01 -24.27
N GLY A 111 0.70 -0.43 -23.16
CA GLY A 111 1.17 0.94 -23.13
C GLY A 111 0.10 2.03 -23.09
N GLU A 112 -0.60 2.17 -21.96
CA GLU A 112 -1.25 3.44 -21.61
C GLU A 112 -1.42 3.53 -20.08
N PHE A 113 -0.30 3.53 -19.35
CA PHE A 113 -0.26 4.02 -17.97
C PHE A 113 0.29 5.45 -18.02
N ARG A 114 -0.47 6.36 -18.64
CA ARG A 114 -0.16 7.79 -18.70
C ARG A 114 -1.41 8.59 -18.39
N ASP A 115 -1.88 8.48 -17.16
CA ASP A 115 -2.27 9.66 -16.41
C ASP A 115 -2.28 9.33 -14.91
N SER A 116 -2.22 10.35 -14.06
CA SER A 116 -2.38 10.27 -12.60
C SER A 116 -1.12 9.97 -11.76
N PHE A 117 -0.13 10.84 -11.91
CA PHE A 117 0.54 11.40 -10.72
C PHE A 117 0.35 12.92 -10.59
N MET A 118 0.10 13.62 -11.71
CA MET A 118 -0.15 15.07 -11.76
C MET A 118 -1.59 15.48 -12.06
N GLY A 119 -2.42 14.57 -12.58
CA GLY A 119 -3.83 14.83 -12.86
C GLY A 119 -4.67 14.69 -11.60
N SER A 120 -5.00 15.81 -10.97
CA SER A 120 -6.08 15.94 -10.00
C SER A 120 -7.39 15.50 -10.65
N SER A 121 -7.79 14.25 -10.44
CA SER A 121 -9.17 13.83 -10.64
C SER A 121 -9.78 13.71 -9.25
N GLU A 122 -10.46 14.78 -8.83
CA GLU A 122 -11.35 14.78 -7.66
C GLU A 122 -12.48 13.77 -7.88
N SER A 123 -12.19 12.51 -7.61
CA SER A 123 -13.21 11.51 -7.35
C SER A 123 -13.59 11.59 -5.88
N ALA A 124 -14.88 11.43 -5.56
CA ALA A 124 -15.39 11.42 -4.19
C ALA A 124 -14.69 10.39 -3.27
N GLU A 125 -13.97 9.43 -3.87
CA GLU A 125 -13.25 8.34 -3.21
C GLU A 125 -11.85 8.77 -2.72
N GLU A 126 -11.22 9.76 -3.37
CA GLU A 126 -9.92 10.32 -2.95
C GLU A 126 -10.05 11.14 -1.64
N GLY A 127 -11.28 11.52 -1.29
CA GLY A 127 -11.64 12.16 -0.02
C GLY A 127 -11.43 11.28 1.22
N ALA A 128 -11.33 9.96 1.07
CA ALA A 128 -11.00 9.07 2.18
C ALA A 128 -9.48 8.89 2.37
N PHE A 129 -8.72 8.83 1.26
CA PHE A 129 -7.26 8.97 1.28
C PHE A 129 -6.83 10.33 1.84
N SER A 130 -7.71 11.36 1.75
CA SER A 130 -7.47 12.75 2.20
C SER A 130 -7.70 12.95 3.70
N ARG A 131 -8.60 12.15 4.27
CA ARG A 131 -8.92 12.25 5.69
C ARG A 131 -7.87 11.62 6.60
N ILE A 132 -7.07 10.69 6.08
CA ILE A 132 -6.10 9.93 6.88
C ILE A 132 -4.65 10.40 6.64
N LEU A 133 -4.32 10.88 5.43
CA LEU A 133 -3.03 11.52 5.17
C LEU A 133 -3.18 13.02 5.24
N ASP A 134 -2.38 13.65 6.10
CA ASP A 134 -2.29 15.10 6.22
C ASP A 134 -2.07 15.76 4.84
N GLU A 135 -2.87 16.76 4.49
CA GLU A 135 -2.73 17.51 3.24
C GLU A 135 -1.31 18.08 3.09
N SER A 136 -0.66 18.42 4.21
CA SER A 136 0.73 18.88 4.20
C SER A 136 1.73 17.74 3.89
N LEU A 137 1.44 16.49 4.26
CA LEU A 137 2.23 15.33 3.82
C LEU A 137 2.11 15.13 2.31
N ARG A 138 0.89 15.21 1.76
CA ARG A 138 0.65 15.08 0.32
C ARG A 138 1.39 16.15 -0.48
N LYS A 139 1.30 17.40 -0.03
CA LYS A 139 2.03 18.52 -0.62
C LYS A 139 3.54 18.29 -0.56
N THR A 140 4.05 17.85 0.59
CA THR A 140 5.48 17.55 0.76
C THR A 140 5.94 16.44 -0.19
N VAL A 141 5.19 15.34 -0.30
CA VAL A 141 5.49 14.24 -1.23
C VAL A 141 5.50 14.73 -2.67
N ARG A 142 4.53 15.55 -3.08
CA ARG A 142 4.46 16.13 -4.42
C ARG A 142 5.68 17.03 -4.70
N GLU A 143 6.06 17.89 -3.75
CA GLU A 143 7.25 18.73 -3.87
C GLU A 143 8.55 17.93 -3.97
N ILE A 144 8.66 16.81 -3.25
CA ILE A 144 9.81 15.91 -3.36
C ILE A 144 9.88 15.31 -4.76
N LEU A 145 8.77 14.76 -5.25
CA LEU A 145 8.74 14.10 -6.55
C LEU A 145 8.99 15.08 -7.70
N SER A 146 8.47 16.30 -7.62
CA SER A 146 8.78 17.38 -8.57
C SER A 146 10.25 17.82 -8.55
N SER A 147 10.99 17.56 -7.46
CA SER A 147 12.41 17.86 -7.37
C SER A 147 13.33 16.75 -7.90
N LEU A 148 12.78 15.56 -8.14
CA LEU A 148 13.51 14.44 -8.72
C LEU A 148 13.56 14.55 -10.26
N SER A 149 14.56 13.88 -10.86
CA SER A 149 14.58 13.72 -12.32
C SER A 149 13.32 12.98 -12.79
N PRO A 150 12.68 13.40 -13.91
CA PRO A 150 11.53 12.72 -14.49
C PRO A 150 11.76 11.23 -14.73
N GLU A 151 12.98 10.84 -15.08
CA GLU A 151 13.33 9.43 -15.28
C GLU A 151 13.25 8.62 -13.97
N ILE A 152 13.60 9.22 -12.83
CA ILE A 152 13.50 8.55 -11.53
C ILE A 152 12.03 8.41 -11.13
N VAL A 153 11.24 9.46 -11.33
CA VAL A 153 9.79 9.46 -11.04
C VAL A 153 9.09 8.39 -11.86
N LEU A 154 9.36 8.34 -13.17
CA LEU A 154 8.79 7.32 -14.06
C LEU A 154 9.14 5.90 -13.62
N LEU A 155 10.40 5.63 -13.26
CA LEU A 155 10.81 4.30 -12.79
C LEU A 155 10.18 3.93 -11.44
N LEU A 156 9.94 4.91 -10.57
CA LEU A 156 9.18 4.70 -9.33
C LEU A 156 7.73 4.38 -9.64
N GLU A 157 7.08 5.14 -10.51
CA GLU A 157 5.69 4.89 -10.91
C GLU A 157 5.51 3.50 -11.49
N GLU A 158 6.38 3.10 -12.43
CA GLU A 158 6.29 1.77 -13.05
C GLU A 158 6.56 0.64 -12.06
N ALA A 159 7.51 0.83 -11.16
CA ALA A 159 7.83 -0.15 -10.14
C ALA A 159 6.71 -0.29 -9.11
N TYR A 160 6.00 0.78 -8.79
CA TYR A 160 4.99 0.78 -7.72
C TYR A 160 3.56 0.53 -8.21
N TRP A 161 3.20 1.03 -9.40
CA TRP A 161 1.82 1.04 -9.89
C TRP A 161 1.58 0.16 -11.12
N SER A 162 2.55 0.02 -12.02
CA SER A 162 2.33 -0.66 -13.32
C SER A 162 2.46 -2.19 -13.30
N GLY A 163 2.63 -2.82 -12.13
CA GLY A 163 2.78 -4.28 -12.01
C GLY A 163 4.05 -4.87 -12.64
N LEU A 164 4.93 -4.03 -13.19
CA LEU A 164 6.18 -4.43 -13.81
C LEU A 164 7.23 -4.79 -12.75
N SER A 165 7.93 -5.89 -12.97
CA SER A 165 9.15 -6.20 -12.24
C SER A 165 10.29 -5.29 -12.70
N GLN A 166 11.30 -5.12 -11.86
CA GLN A 166 12.49 -4.32 -12.21
C GLN A 166 13.19 -4.83 -13.49
N ASN A 167 13.08 -6.13 -13.78
CA ASN A 167 13.58 -6.72 -15.03
C ASN A 167 12.74 -6.30 -16.24
N GLU A 168 11.41 -6.33 -16.11
CA GLU A 168 10.50 -5.90 -17.19
C GLU A 168 10.66 -4.40 -17.46
N ILE A 169 10.86 -3.58 -16.42
CA ILE A 169 11.18 -2.15 -16.56
C ILE A 169 12.51 -1.95 -17.30
N ALA A 170 13.55 -2.71 -16.92
CA ALA A 170 14.86 -2.65 -17.58
C ALA A 170 14.75 -2.98 -19.08
N GLN A 171 13.99 -4.02 -19.43
CA GLN A 171 13.74 -4.41 -20.81
C GLN A 171 12.93 -3.34 -21.57
N LYS A 172 11.86 -2.81 -20.97
CA LYS A 172 10.98 -1.79 -21.57
C LYS A 172 11.75 -0.53 -22.00
N HIS A 173 12.69 -0.08 -21.17
CA HIS A 173 13.46 1.15 -21.41
C HIS A 173 14.83 0.91 -22.05
N GLY A 174 15.23 -0.35 -22.26
CA GLY A 174 16.55 -0.68 -22.81
C GLY A 174 17.72 -0.26 -21.92
N ILE A 175 17.53 -0.21 -20.59
CA ILE A 175 18.56 0.18 -19.61
C ILE A 175 18.97 -0.99 -18.71
N PRO A 176 20.21 -1.02 -18.18
CA PRO A 176 20.64 -2.11 -17.31
C PRO A 176 19.78 -2.23 -16.04
N LEU A 177 19.52 -3.47 -15.58
CA LEU A 177 18.81 -3.73 -14.31
C LEU A 177 19.45 -3.01 -13.12
N GLY A 178 20.79 -2.93 -13.09
CA GLY A 178 21.53 -2.19 -12.07
C GLY A 178 21.17 -0.71 -12.04
N THR A 179 20.90 -0.11 -13.21
CA THR A 179 20.47 1.28 -13.36
C THR A 179 19.04 1.49 -12.87
N VAL A 180 18.12 0.56 -13.17
CA VAL A 180 16.75 0.59 -12.63
C VAL A 180 16.79 0.56 -11.10
N LYS A 181 17.51 -0.41 -10.53
CA LYS A 181 17.65 -0.56 -9.08
C LYS A 181 18.29 0.66 -8.42
N SER A 182 19.34 1.22 -9.02
CA SER A 182 20.03 2.38 -8.46
C SER A 182 19.15 3.63 -8.46
N ARG A 183 18.43 3.90 -9.57
CA ARG A 183 17.53 5.05 -9.70
C ARG A 183 16.34 4.97 -8.75
N ILE A 184 15.69 3.81 -8.64
CA ILE A 184 14.61 3.59 -7.67
C ILE A 184 15.13 3.81 -6.24
N ARG A 185 16.32 3.27 -5.92
CA ARG A 185 16.93 3.46 -4.60
C ARG A 185 17.19 4.93 -4.29
N VAL A 186 17.68 5.70 -5.26
CA VAL A 186 17.92 7.15 -5.12
C VAL A 186 16.61 7.88 -4.83
N GLY A 187 15.56 7.67 -5.63
CA GLY A 187 14.27 8.33 -5.41
C GLY A 187 13.65 7.99 -4.05
N LEU A 188 13.70 6.72 -3.64
CA LEU A 188 13.22 6.30 -2.32
C LEU A 188 14.08 6.84 -1.16
N ALA A 189 15.38 7.01 -1.37
CA ALA A 189 16.26 7.60 -0.36
C ALA A 189 15.93 9.08 -0.15
N GLU A 190 15.64 9.81 -1.23
CA GLU A 190 15.23 11.21 -1.17
C GLU A 190 13.89 11.38 -0.45
N LEU A 191 12.89 10.56 -0.83
CA LEU A 191 11.60 10.51 -0.14
C LEU A 191 11.78 10.27 1.36
N ARG A 192 12.55 9.23 1.74
CA ARG A 192 12.82 8.96 3.16
C ARG A 192 13.53 10.10 3.85
N HIS A 193 14.53 10.71 3.21
CA HIS A 193 15.32 11.79 3.81
C HIS A 193 14.44 13.00 4.13
N ARG A 194 13.63 13.45 3.16
CA ARG A 194 12.76 14.62 3.31
C ARG A 194 11.51 14.36 4.14
N LEU A 195 11.10 13.11 4.27
CA LEU A 195 10.00 12.69 5.14
C LEU A 195 10.43 12.26 6.55
N LYS A 196 11.71 12.36 6.92
CA LYS A 196 12.19 11.96 8.27
C LYS A 196 11.47 12.64 9.44
N GLY A 197 10.84 13.80 9.23
CA GLY A 197 10.03 14.49 10.25
C GLY A 197 8.60 13.96 10.38
N TRP A 198 8.17 13.08 9.47
CA TRP A 198 6.87 12.43 9.46
C TRP A 198 7.05 11.01 10.01
N ASN A 199 6.60 10.75 11.24
CA ASN A 199 6.48 9.39 11.75
C ASN A 199 5.30 8.69 11.05
N VAL A 200 5.55 8.15 9.85
CA VAL A 200 4.63 7.28 9.10
C VAL A 200 4.93 5.81 9.40
#